data_AF-A0A1J3CY42-F1
#
_entry.id   AF-A0A1J3CY42-F1
#
_cell.length_a   1.000
_cell.length_b   1.000
_cell.length_c   1.000
_cell.angle_alpha   90.00
_cell.angle_beta   90.00
_cell.angle_gamma   90.00
#
_symmetry.space_group_name_H-M   'P 1'
#
loop_
_entity.id
_entity.type
_entity.pdbx_description
1 polymer ?
#
loop_
_entity_poly.entity_id
_entity_poly.type
_entity_poly.pdbx_seq_one_letter_code
_entity_poly.pdbx_strand_id
1 'polypeptide(L)'
;LVAQLVVYFLIEDYSNYWLHRLLHCKWGYDKIHRVHHEYTSPIGYASPYAHWAEVLILGIPTFLGPAIVPGHIMTWWLWITLRQIEAIETHSGYDFPWTLTKCIPFYGGAEYH
;
A
#
# COMPACT_ATOMS: atom_id res chain seq x y z
N LEU A 1 5.03 19.62 6.13
CA LEU A 1 3.84 18.97 5.54
C LEU A 1 4.15 18.34 4.18
N VAL A 2 4.11 19.07 3.05
CA VAL A 2 4.26 18.48 1.71
C VAL A 2 5.57 17.69 1.55
N ALA A 3 6.70 18.27 1.93
CA ALA A 3 7.99 17.56 1.88
C ALA A 3 8.01 16.27 2.73
N GLN A 4 7.33 16.27 3.88
CA GLN A 4 7.22 15.06 4.72
C GLN A 4 6.37 13.99 4.05
N LEU A 5 5.24 14.37 3.44
CA LEU A 5 4.41 13.42 2.68
C LEU A 5 5.19 12.80 1.53
N VAL A 6 5.93 13.61 0.76
CA VAL A 6 6.78 13.11 -0.33
C VAL A 6 7.80 12.09 0.19
N VAL A 7 8.47 12.40 1.31
CA VAL A 7 9.42 11.46 1.93
C VAL A 7 8.72 10.17 2.39
N TYR A 8 7.53 10.27 2.97
CA TYR A 8 6.78 9.10 3.43
C TYR A 8 6.37 8.20 2.27
N PHE A 9 5.85 8.77 1.17
CA PHE A 9 5.54 8.05 -0.06
C PHE A 9 6.77 7.31 -0.61
N LEU A 10 7.90 8.01 -0.77
CA LEU A 10 9.11 7.39 -1.30
C LEU A 10 9.63 6.23 -0.44
N ILE A 11 9.58 6.38 0.89
CA ILE A 11 10.03 5.33 1.81
C ILE A 11 9.06 4.15 1.80
N GLU A 12 7.76 4.40 1.92
CA GLU A 12 6.76 3.33 1.93
C GLU A 12 6.74 2.59 0.60
N ASP A 13 6.65 3.28 -0.54
CA ASP A 13 6.57 2.64 -1.85
C ASP A 13 7.78 1.74 -2.11
N TYR A 14 8.98 2.25 -1.83
CA TYR A 14 10.20 1.47 -2.04
C TYR A 14 10.25 0.23 -1.14
N SER A 15 10.00 0.41 0.17
CA SER A 15 10.11 -0.70 1.13
C SER A 15 8.96 -1.70 1.01
N ASN A 16 7.74 -1.23 0.78
CA ASN A 16 6.56 -2.06 0.56
C ASN A 16 6.72 -2.91 -0.70
N TYR A 17 7.18 -2.33 -1.82
CA TYR A 17 7.45 -3.09 -3.05
C TYR A 17 8.35 -4.31 -2.82
N TRP A 18 9.48 -4.11 -2.14
CA TRP A 18 10.41 -5.20 -1.90
C TRP A 18 9.86 -6.25 -0.92
N LEU A 19 9.19 -5.82 0.16
CA LEU A 19 8.58 -6.76 1.11
C LEU A 19 7.42 -7.54 0.48
N HIS A 20 6.55 -6.87 -0.27
CA HIS A 20 5.46 -7.49 -1.02
C HIS A 20 5.99 -8.49 -2.04
N ARG A 21 7.03 -8.12 -2.82
CA ARG A 21 7.70 -9.05 -3.73
C ARG A 21 8.30 -10.26 -3.01
N LEU A 22 8.88 -10.08 -1.82
CA LEU A 22 9.37 -11.20 -1.01
C LEU A 22 8.22 -12.11 -0.53
N LEU A 23 7.07 -11.54 -0.17
CA LEU A 23 5.87 -12.30 0.17
C LEU A 23 5.30 -13.09 -1.01
N HIS A 24 5.59 -12.68 -2.25
CA HIS A 24 5.26 -13.46 -3.45
C HIS A 24 6.23 -14.61 -3.76
N CYS A 25 7.34 -14.76 -3.03
CA CYS A 25 8.16 -15.97 -3.14
C CYS A 25 7.38 -17.20 -2.65
N LYS A 26 7.67 -18.39 -3.20
CA LYS A 26 6.93 -19.65 -2.91
C LYS A 26 6.52 -19.83 -1.45
N TRP A 27 7.47 -19.74 -0.52
CA TRP A 27 7.18 -19.92 0.91
C TRP A 27 6.32 -18.79 1.50
N GLY A 28 6.64 -17.54 1.18
CA GLY A 28 5.89 -16.36 1.65
C GLY A 28 4.45 -16.40 1.14
N TYR A 29 4.27 -16.80 -0.12
CA TYR A 29 2.97 -16.87 -0.73
C TYR A 29 2.13 -17.96 -0.06
N ASP A 30 2.63 -19.20 -0.06
CA ASP A 30 1.89 -20.35 0.44
C ASP A 30 1.49 -20.22 1.92
N LYS A 31 2.32 -19.56 2.73
CA LYS A 31 2.13 -19.45 4.19
C LYS A 31 1.48 -18.15 4.67
N ILE A 32 1.64 -17.06 3.92
CA ILE A 32 1.24 -15.73 4.38
C ILE A 32 0.36 -15.06 3.31
N HIS A 33 0.92 -14.81 2.11
CA HIS A 33 0.29 -13.92 1.14
C HIS A 33 -0.93 -14.52 0.41
N ARG A 34 -1.07 -15.83 0.41
CA ARG A 34 -2.20 -16.51 -0.24
C ARG A 34 -3.57 -16.07 0.31
N VAL A 35 -3.65 -15.69 1.59
CA VAL A 35 -4.90 -15.18 2.19
C VAL A 35 -5.32 -13.86 1.55
N HIS A 36 -4.37 -12.98 1.27
CA HIS A 36 -4.62 -11.71 0.59
C HIS A 36 -5.14 -11.92 -0.84
N HIS A 37 -4.64 -12.95 -1.53
CA HIS A 37 -5.09 -13.36 -2.88
C HIS A 37 -6.28 -14.32 -2.91
N GLU A 38 -6.97 -14.53 -1.78
CA GLU A 38 -8.14 -15.42 -1.73
C GLU A 38 -9.30 -14.87 -2.58
N TYR A 39 -9.49 -13.56 -2.57
CA TYR A 39 -10.49 -12.87 -3.38
C TYR A 39 -9.85 -12.33 -4.66
N THR A 40 -10.01 -13.08 -5.76
CA THR A 40 -9.47 -12.70 -7.07
C THR A 40 -10.28 -11.61 -7.78
N SER A 41 -11.56 -11.46 -7.41
CA SER A 41 -12.37 -10.34 -7.87
C SER A 41 -11.92 -9.05 -7.19
N PRO A 42 -11.71 -7.96 -7.94
CA PRO A 42 -11.30 -6.69 -7.34
C PRO A 42 -12.45 -6.11 -6.52
N ILE A 43 -12.29 -6.13 -5.19
CA ILE A 43 -13.24 -5.60 -4.22
C ILE A 43 -12.46 -4.71 -3.26
N GLY A 44 -12.73 -3.40 -3.27
CA GLY A 44 -12.02 -2.45 -2.41
C GLY A 44 -12.12 -2.78 -0.91
N TYR A 45 -13.24 -3.38 -0.46
CA TYR A 45 -13.41 -3.87 0.91
C TYR A 45 -12.53 -5.07 1.27
N ALA A 46 -12.02 -5.81 0.29
CA ALA A 46 -11.07 -6.89 0.50
C ALA A 46 -9.62 -6.38 0.60
N SER A 47 -9.34 -5.09 0.36
CA SER A 47 -7.99 -4.53 0.46
C SER A 47 -7.26 -4.80 1.80
N PRO A 48 -7.91 -4.74 2.98
CA PRO A 48 -7.25 -5.06 4.24
C PRO A 48 -7.36 -6.55 4.60
N TYR A 49 -8.02 -7.38 3.79
CA TYR A 49 -8.15 -8.81 4.04
C TYR A 49 -6.80 -9.48 3.78
N ALA A 50 -6.11 -9.85 4.85
CA ALA A 50 -4.79 -10.45 4.76
C ALA A 50 -4.50 -11.32 5.99
N HIS A 51 -3.48 -12.16 5.88
CA HIS A 51 -2.95 -12.89 7.01
C HIS A 51 -2.37 -11.92 8.06
N TRP A 52 -2.56 -12.16 9.36
CA TRP A 52 -2.08 -11.26 10.41
C TRP A 52 -0.57 -10.94 10.31
N ALA A 53 0.24 -11.91 9.89
CA ALA A 53 1.67 -11.71 9.71
C ALA A 53 1.98 -10.75 8.54
N GLU A 54 1.19 -10.79 7.47
CA GLU A 54 1.30 -9.85 6.37
C GLU A 54 1.02 -8.42 6.82
N VAL A 55 -0.05 -8.24 7.61
CA VAL A 55 -0.43 -6.94 8.18
C VAL A 55 0.73 -6.34 8.98
N LEU A 56 1.44 -7.17 9.77
CA LEU A 56 2.61 -6.71 10.52
C LEU A 56 3.82 -6.42 9.61
N ILE A 57 4.11 -7.31 8.66
CA ILE A 57 5.27 -7.17 7.75
C ILE A 57 5.11 -5.93 6.85
N LEU A 58 3.98 -5.80 6.18
CA LEU A 58 3.69 -4.68 5.28
C LEU A 58 3.30 -3.41 6.04
N GLY A 59 2.93 -3.50 7.31
CA GLY A 59 2.75 -2.35 8.18
C GLY A 59 4.06 -1.63 8.54
N ILE A 60 5.19 -2.34 8.62
CA ILE A 60 6.50 -1.73 8.91
C ILE A 60 6.83 -0.57 7.95
N PRO A 61 6.80 -0.75 6.61
CA PRO A 61 6.92 0.33 5.63
C PRO A 61 6.17 1.62 5.97
N THR A 62 4.90 1.50 6.36
CA THR A 62 4.01 2.64 6.63
C THR A 62 4.47 3.50 7.79
N PHE A 63 5.19 2.92 8.75
CA PHE A 63 5.72 3.64 9.92
C PHE A 63 7.17 4.10 9.76
N LEU A 64 7.94 3.56 8.80
CA LEU A 64 9.35 3.92 8.61
C LEU A 64 9.54 5.41 8.28
N GLY A 65 8.75 5.96 7.36
CA GLY A 65 8.83 7.38 6.99
C GLY A 65 8.61 8.31 8.18
N PRO A 66 7.46 8.21 8.89
CA PRO A 66 7.20 8.97 10.12
C PRO A 66 8.22 8.75 11.24
N ALA A 67 8.82 7.55 11.36
CA ALA A 67 9.86 7.29 12.35
C ALA A 67 11.18 8.00 12.04
N ILE A 68 11.57 8.06 10.76
CA ILE A 68 12.81 8.71 10.31
C ILE A 68 12.66 10.23 10.27
N VAL A 69 11.50 10.73 9.83
CA VAL A 69 11.18 12.15 9.75
C VAL A 69 9.91 12.45 10.55
N PRO A 70 9.99 12.57 11.88
CA PRO A 70 8.83 12.86 12.72
C PRO A 70 8.13 14.16 12.33
N GLY A 71 6.81 14.22 12.54
CA GLY A 71 6.00 15.35 12.14
C GLY A 71 4.75 15.55 12.99
N HIS A 72 4.01 16.61 12.67
CA HIS A 72 2.74 16.90 13.33
C HIS A 72 1.72 15.79 13.08
N ILE A 73 0.87 15.48 14.06
CA ILE A 73 -0.15 14.42 13.98
C ILE A 73 -1.05 14.55 12.74
N MET A 74 -1.37 15.79 12.33
CA MET A 74 -2.14 16.05 11.10
C MET A 74 -1.44 15.57 9.83
N THR A 75 -0.10 15.61 9.78
CA THR A 75 0.66 15.04 8.65
C THR A 75 0.52 13.52 8.63
N TRP A 76 0.54 12.90 9.82
CA TRP A 76 0.38 11.46 9.96
C TRP A 76 -1.04 11.00 9.60
N TRP A 77 -2.08 11.73 10.00
CA TRP A 77 -3.46 11.41 9.62
C TRP A 77 -3.67 11.54 8.11
N LEU A 78 -3.21 12.64 7.53
CA LEU A 78 -3.29 12.84 6.08
C LEU A 78 -2.53 11.75 5.32
N TRP A 79 -1.35 11.36 5.80
CA TRP A 79 -0.56 10.26 5.26
C TRP A 79 -1.33 8.94 5.23
N ILE A 80 -1.83 8.50 6.38
CA ILE A 80 -2.59 7.25 6.49
C ILE A 80 -3.84 7.29 5.61
N THR A 81 -4.57 8.41 5.58
CA THR A 81 -5.75 8.56 4.71
C THR A 81 -5.38 8.39 3.24
N LEU A 82 -4.32 9.03 2.75
CA LEU A 82 -3.91 8.91 1.35
C LEU A 82 -3.54 7.47 0.99
N ARG A 83 -2.81 6.77 1.86
CA ARG A 83 -2.43 5.36 1.63
C ARG A 83 -3.61 4.40 1.64
N GLN A 84 -4.60 4.63 2.51
CA GLN A 84 -5.82 3.81 2.50
C GLN A 84 -6.67 4.07 1.25
N ILE A 85 -6.75 5.33 0.78
CA ILE A 85 -7.44 5.65 -0.49
C ILE A 85 -6.78 4.90 -1.65
N GLU A 86 -5.45 4.95 -1.73
CA GLU A 86 -4.69 4.27 -2.79
C GLU A 86 -4.84 2.74 -2.75
N ALA A 87 -4.80 2.13 -1.55
CA ALA A 87 -5.04 0.70 -1.39
C ALA A 87 -6.46 0.34 -1.86
N ILE A 88 -7.49 1.08 -1.42
CA ILE A 88 -8.86 0.83 -1.85
C ILE A 88 -9.00 1.00 -3.37
N GLU A 89 -8.40 2.04 -3.95
CA GLU A 89 -8.43 2.30 -5.39
C GLU A 89 -7.84 1.12 -6.16
N THR A 90 -6.64 0.66 -5.77
CA THR A 90 -5.94 -0.47 -6.40
C THR A 90 -6.76 -1.75 -6.34
N HIS A 91 -7.41 -2.03 -5.21
CA HIS A 91 -8.25 -3.22 -5.04
C HIS A 91 -9.67 -3.07 -5.60
N SER A 92 -10.09 -1.87 -6.03
CA SER A 92 -11.49 -1.64 -6.43
C SER A 92 -11.84 -2.11 -7.83
N GLY A 93 -10.85 -2.30 -8.69
CA GLY A 93 -11.05 -2.66 -10.10
C GLY A 93 -11.52 -1.50 -10.97
N TYR A 94 -11.70 -0.30 -10.40
CA TYR A 94 -12.07 0.89 -11.14
C TYR A 94 -10.83 1.58 -11.72
N ASP A 95 -10.82 1.77 -13.04
CA ASP A 95 -9.75 2.46 -13.77
C ASP A 95 -10.25 3.76 -14.40
N PHE A 96 -10.56 4.76 -13.56
CA PHE A 96 -11.02 6.06 -14.05
C PHE A 96 -9.83 6.94 -14.50
N PRO A 97 -9.99 7.77 -15.55
CA PRO A 97 -8.88 8.60 -16.05
C PRO A 97 -8.46 9.75 -15.10
N TRP A 98 -9.20 9.96 -14.01
CA TRP A 98 -8.95 11.02 -13.02
C TRP A 98 -8.57 10.48 -11.64
N THR A 99 -8.27 9.18 -11.51
CA THR A 99 -7.82 8.66 -10.23
C THR A 99 -6.40 9.13 -9.89
N LEU A 100 -6.03 9.09 -8.61
CA LEU A 100 -4.76 9.64 -8.14
C LEU A 100 -3.56 8.90 -8.75
N THR A 101 -3.69 7.59 -8.97
CA THR A 101 -2.67 6.76 -9.59
C THR A 101 -2.38 7.17 -11.05
N LYS A 102 -3.36 7.74 -11.77
CA LYS A 102 -3.17 8.24 -13.14
C LYS A 102 -2.50 9.61 -13.22
N CYS A 103 -2.42 10.36 -12.13
CA CYS A 103 -1.76 11.67 -12.10
C CYS A 103 -0.22 11.57 -12.15
N ILE A 104 0.35 10.41 -11.80
CA ILE A 104 1.79 10.19 -11.77
C ILE A 104 2.16 9.19 -12.88
N PRO A 105 3.00 9.58 -13.86
CA PRO A 105 3.43 8.66 -14.91
C PRO A 105 4.11 7.41 -14.32
N PHE A 106 3.77 6.23 -14.87
CA PHE A 106 4.30 4.92 -14.45
C PHE A 106 3.88 4.44 -13.05
N TYR A 107 2.95 5.14 -12.39
CA TYR A 107 2.43 4.71 -11.11
C TYR A 107 1.38 3.59 -11.30
N GLY A 108 1.49 2.56 -10.47
CA GLY A 108 0.59 1.39 -10.51
C GLY A 108 -0.83 1.75 -10.06
N GLY A 109 -1.81 0.99 -10.51
CA GLY A 109 -3.22 1.17 -10.15
C GLY A 109 -3.96 -0.17 -10.25
N ALA A 110 -5.28 -0.14 -10.42
CA ALA A 110 -6.12 -1.34 -10.38
C ALA A 110 -5.75 -2.45 -11.37
N GLU A 111 -5.08 -2.13 -12.47
CA GLU A 111 -4.57 -3.10 -13.45
C GLU A 111 -3.43 -3.99 -12.91
N TYR A 112 -2.74 -3.54 -11.85
CA TYR A 112 -1.58 -4.20 -11.25
C TYR A 112 -1.90 -4.90 -9.91
N HIS A 113 -3.17 -4.93 -9.51
CA HIS A 113 -3.66 -5.74 -8.40
C HIS A 113 -3.60 -7.23 -8.73
#